data_AF-A0A3B9D2G8-F1
#
_entry.id   AF-A0A3B9D2G8-F1
#
_cell.length_a   1.000
_cell.length_b   1.000
_cell.length_c   1.000
_cell.angle_alpha   90.00
_cell.angle_beta   90.00
_cell.angle_gamma   90.00
#
_symmetry.space_group_name_H-M   'P 1'
#
loop_
_entity.id
_entity.type
_entity.pdbx_description
1 polymer ?
#
loop_
_entity_poly.entity_id
_entity_poly.type
_entity_poly.pdbx_seq_one_letter_code
_entity_poly.pdbx_strand_id
1 'polypeptide(L)'
;SMAENLADVPPPGDDQDLIVSRDNCYKPFADMQICFGNLAPDGIVFKVSSMEEPVFEGVAACFDDPRDIVKAVEERKIKPGTVIVLRYWGPAASGMPEVLVATAALAVPELDGKVAFISDTRVSGVSHGAIGVHCAPEAAVGGPIGCINDGDVITFDLLKGTIQVDLSDDELQSRREQLPKWRPRDPRRGYLSDFCATTAQANHGCVSSALLPETE
;
A
#
# COMPACT_ATOMS: atom_id res chain seq x y z
N SER A 1 13.80 -21.09 -26.96
CA SER A 1 14.11 -20.45 -25.66
C SER A 1 13.96 -18.94 -25.81
N MET A 2 13.92 -18.17 -24.71
CA MET A 2 13.89 -16.69 -24.84
C MET A 2 15.10 -16.18 -25.64
N ALA A 3 16.27 -16.80 -25.46
CA ALA A 3 17.48 -16.48 -26.22
C ALA A 3 17.33 -16.76 -27.72
N GLU A 4 16.75 -17.90 -28.11
CA GLU A 4 16.50 -18.23 -29.52
C GLU A 4 15.50 -17.25 -30.16
N ASN A 5 14.45 -16.86 -29.43
CA ASN A 5 13.45 -15.92 -29.93
C ASN A 5 14.02 -14.52 -30.19
N LEU A 6 15.06 -14.12 -29.44
CA LEU A 6 15.68 -12.79 -29.50
C LEU A 6 16.98 -12.75 -30.33
N ALA A 7 17.41 -13.88 -30.92
CA ALA A 7 18.71 -14.00 -31.57
C ALA A 7 18.95 -12.98 -32.70
N ASP A 8 17.88 -12.66 -33.46
CA ASP A 8 17.93 -11.73 -34.60
C ASP A 8 17.30 -10.37 -34.28
N VAL A 9 16.90 -10.11 -33.03
CA VAL A 9 16.30 -8.84 -32.62
C VAL A 9 17.41 -7.82 -32.36
N PRO A 10 17.46 -6.70 -33.11
CA PRO A 10 18.47 -5.68 -32.88
C PRO A 10 18.26 -5.00 -31.51
N PRO A 11 19.33 -4.50 -30.87
CA PRO A 11 19.17 -3.69 -29.66
C PRO A 11 18.38 -2.40 -29.96
N PRO A 12 17.83 -1.73 -28.93
CA PRO A 12 17.31 -0.38 -29.09
C PRO A 12 18.36 0.51 -29.76
N GLY A 13 17.93 1.36 -30.70
CA GLY A 13 18.83 2.30 -31.35
C GLY A 13 19.37 3.36 -30.38
N ASP A 14 20.49 3.99 -30.75
CA ASP A 14 21.11 5.06 -29.94
C ASP A 14 20.44 6.42 -30.14
N ASP A 15 19.60 6.59 -31.18
CA ASP A 15 18.87 7.83 -31.50
C ASP A 15 17.50 7.89 -30.79
N GLN A 16 17.50 7.59 -29.49
CA GLN A 16 16.33 7.67 -28.61
C GLN A 16 16.76 7.71 -27.14
N ASP A 17 15.89 8.27 -26.30
CA ASP A 17 16.10 8.44 -24.87
C ASP A 17 15.01 7.76 -24.02
N LEU A 18 14.25 6.82 -24.60
CA LEU A 18 13.15 6.06 -23.99
C LEU A 18 13.60 4.77 -23.29
N ILE A 19 14.59 4.08 -23.85
CA ILE A 19 15.22 2.87 -23.30
C ILE A 19 16.70 3.18 -23.17
N VAL A 20 17.10 3.52 -21.94
CA VAL A 20 18.50 3.81 -21.62
C VAL A 20 19.31 2.54 -21.44
N SER A 21 20.63 2.66 -21.61
CA SER A 21 21.56 1.57 -21.34
C SER A 21 21.61 1.25 -19.83
N ARG A 22 22.07 0.03 -19.51
CA ARG A 22 22.27 -0.40 -18.11
C ARG A 22 23.20 0.54 -17.32
N ASP A 23 24.15 1.17 -18.00
CA ASP A 23 25.13 2.07 -17.38
C ASP A 23 24.59 3.50 -17.26
N ASN A 24 23.42 3.81 -17.82
CA ASN A 24 22.76 5.11 -17.80
C ASN A 24 21.28 5.02 -17.37
N CYS A 25 20.95 4.16 -16.40
CA CYS A 25 19.59 4.02 -15.87
C CYS A 25 19.02 5.36 -15.36
N TYR A 26 17.71 5.59 -15.53
CA TYR A 26 17.05 6.80 -15.03
C TYR A 26 17.14 6.97 -13.50
N LYS A 27 17.24 5.85 -12.77
CA LYS A 27 17.36 5.81 -11.31
C LYS A 27 18.32 4.71 -10.88
N PRO A 28 19.00 4.87 -9.73
CA PRO A 28 19.89 3.85 -9.18
C PRO A 28 19.13 2.68 -8.53
N PHE A 29 17.80 2.76 -8.42
CA PHE A 29 16.94 1.74 -7.81
C PHE A 29 15.64 1.57 -8.61
N ALA A 30 14.97 0.43 -8.42
CA ALA A 30 13.69 0.14 -9.05
C ALA A 30 12.54 0.95 -8.41
N ASP A 31 11.52 1.29 -9.20
CA ASP A 31 10.35 2.04 -8.72
C ASP A 31 9.44 1.25 -7.77
N MET A 32 9.58 -0.07 -7.69
CA MET A 32 8.85 -0.90 -6.74
C MET A 32 9.79 -1.33 -5.61
N GLN A 33 9.39 -1.01 -4.38
CA GLN A 33 10.10 -1.41 -3.17
C GLN A 33 9.16 -2.20 -2.26
N ILE A 34 9.70 -3.20 -1.57
CA ILE A 34 8.94 -3.99 -0.60
C ILE A 34 9.45 -3.62 0.79
N CYS A 35 8.55 -3.23 1.68
CA CYS A 35 8.90 -2.89 3.05
C CYS A 35 8.27 -3.87 4.04
N PHE A 36 8.97 -4.10 5.14
CA PHE A 36 8.54 -4.94 6.26
C PHE A 36 8.73 -4.22 7.59
N GLY A 37 7.99 -4.63 8.61
CA GLY A 37 8.19 -4.20 9.99
C GLY A 37 6.91 -4.31 10.81
N ASN A 38 6.85 -3.69 11.99
CA ASN A 38 5.74 -3.92 12.92
C ASN A 38 4.36 -3.49 12.35
N LEU A 39 4.33 -2.56 11.39
CA LEU A 39 3.09 -2.15 10.70
C LEU A 39 2.67 -3.13 9.59
N ALA A 40 3.63 -3.75 8.91
CA ALA A 40 3.40 -4.65 7.77
C ALA A 40 4.34 -5.87 7.86
N PRO A 41 4.08 -6.82 8.79
CA PRO A 41 4.99 -7.92 9.05
C PRO A 41 5.10 -8.90 7.87
N ASP A 42 4.04 -9.05 7.06
CA ASP A 42 4.04 -9.87 5.85
C ASP A 42 4.33 -9.06 4.57
N GLY A 43 4.60 -7.77 4.73
CA GLY A 43 5.06 -6.88 3.70
C GLY A 43 4.03 -5.86 3.20
N ILE A 44 4.55 -4.82 2.56
CA ILE A 44 3.79 -3.79 1.85
C ILE A 44 4.59 -3.36 0.61
N VAL A 45 3.90 -3.07 -0.50
CA VAL A 45 4.51 -2.65 -1.76
C VAL A 45 4.42 -1.14 -1.90
N PHE A 46 5.57 -0.49 -2.09
CA PHE A 46 5.66 0.93 -2.38
C PHE A 46 6.00 1.20 -3.84
N LYS A 47 5.33 2.20 -4.41
CA LYS A 47 5.75 2.82 -5.68
C LYS A 47 6.51 4.12 -5.39
N VAL A 48 7.76 4.20 -5.86
CA VAL A 48 8.72 5.27 -5.53
C VAL A 48 9.00 6.20 -6.73
N SER A 49 8.01 6.36 -7.63
CA SER A 49 8.25 7.04 -8.90
C SER A 49 8.53 8.54 -8.76
N SER A 50 8.00 9.19 -7.72
CA SER A 50 7.96 10.66 -7.57
C SER A 50 8.53 11.17 -6.24
N MET A 51 9.17 10.31 -5.44
CA MET A 51 9.83 10.74 -4.21
C MET A 51 11.27 11.17 -4.49
N GLU A 52 11.65 12.35 -3.99
CA GLU A 52 13.04 12.80 -3.98
C GLU A 52 13.87 12.05 -2.93
N GLU A 53 13.28 11.81 -1.75
CA GLU A 53 13.92 11.11 -0.63
C GLU A 53 13.24 9.75 -0.38
N PRO A 54 14.00 8.65 -0.16
CA PRO A 54 13.43 7.33 0.08
C PRO A 54 12.93 7.13 1.52
N VAL A 55 12.99 8.16 2.36
CA VAL A 55 12.63 8.11 3.78
C VAL A 55 11.48 9.08 4.05
N PHE A 56 10.53 8.65 4.87
CA PHE A 56 9.43 9.51 5.31
C PHE A 56 9.08 9.19 6.76
N GLU A 57 8.81 10.23 7.54
CA GLU A 57 8.23 10.17 8.87
C GLU A 57 7.01 11.09 8.88
N GLY A 58 5.90 10.60 9.41
CA GLY A 58 4.69 11.41 9.48
C GLY A 58 3.64 10.88 10.44
N VAL A 59 2.59 11.68 10.59
CA VAL A 59 1.51 11.46 11.56
C VAL A 59 0.31 10.82 10.86
N ALA A 60 -0.18 9.71 11.42
CA ALA A 60 -1.29 8.96 10.89
C ALA A 60 -2.60 9.78 10.91
N ALA A 61 -3.32 9.72 9.78
CA ALA A 61 -4.72 10.07 9.66
C ALA A 61 -5.45 8.85 9.10
N CYS A 62 -6.27 8.21 9.93
CA CYS A 62 -6.90 6.92 9.67
C CYS A 62 -8.28 7.09 9.03
N PHE A 63 -8.53 6.30 8.00
CA PHE A 63 -9.79 6.27 7.28
C PHE A 63 -10.21 4.84 7.03
N ASP A 64 -11.51 4.60 7.14
CA ASP A 64 -12.11 3.34 6.74
C ASP A 64 -12.92 3.51 5.45
N ASP A 65 -13.18 4.74 4.98
CA ASP A 65 -13.89 5.03 3.73
C ASP A 65 -13.06 6.00 2.84
N PRO A 66 -12.78 5.66 1.57
CA PRO A 66 -12.07 6.54 0.65
C PRO A 66 -12.74 7.88 0.44
N ARG A 67 -14.07 7.95 0.56
CA ARG A 67 -14.82 9.20 0.41
C ARG A 67 -14.53 10.17 1.54
N ASP A 68 -14.15 9.67 2.72
CA ASP A 68 -13.81 10.53 3.84
C ASP A 68 -12.41 11.14 3.70
N ILE A 69 -11.51 10.49 2.94
CA ILE A 69 -10.23 11.08 2.53
C ILE A 69 -10.48 12.30 1.63
N VAL A 70 -11.38 12.16 0.64
CA VAL A 70 -11.75 13.27 -0.25
C VAL A 70 -12.27 14.46 0.55
N LYS A 71 -13.23 14.22 1.46
CA LYS A 71 -13.77 15.27 2.33
C LYS A 71 -12.68 15.92 3.20
N ALA A 72 -11.77 15.12 3.77
CA ALA A 72 -10.69 15.64 4.61
C ALA A 72 -9.73 16.55 3.80
N VAL A 73 -9.49 16.23 2.53
CA VAL A 73 -8.73 17.10 1.63
C VAL A 73 -9.50 18.39 1.32
N GLU A 74 -10.77 18.30 0.95
CA GLU A 74 -11.63 19.46 0.67
C GLU A 74 -11.74 20.42 1.86
N GLU A 75 -11.81 19.86 3.07
CA GLU A 75 -11.85 20.58 4.35
C GLU A 75 -10.46 21.05 4.83
N ARG A 76 -9.39 20.80 4.04
CA ARG A 76 -7.99 21.15 4.36
C ARG A 76 -7.50 20.59 5.70
N LYS A 77 -7.98 19.40 6.07
CA LYS A 77 -7.55 18.67 7.27
C LYS A 77 -6.25 17.90 7.05
N ILE A 78 -5.97 17.49 5.81
CA ILE A 78 -4.70 16.86 5.43
C ILE A 78 -3.62 17.92 5.26
N LYS A 79 -2.45 17.69 5.86
CA LYS A 79 -1.32 18.63 5.85
C LYS A 79 -0.03 17.92 5.41
N PRO A 80 1.00 18.65 4.98
CA PRO A 80 2.36 18.10 4.85
C PRO A 80 2.78 17.33 6.11
N GLY A 81 3.39 16.16 5.93
CA GLY A 81 3.76 15.24 7.00
C GLY A 81 2.64 14.30 7.45
N THR A 82 1.46 14.33 6.83
CA THR A 82 0.41 13.34 7.11
C THR A 82 0.69 12.01 6.40
N VAL A 83 0.48 10.90 7.13
CA VAL A 83 0.41 9.54 6.60
C VAL A 83 -1.06 9.11 6.60
N ILE A 84 -1.66 9.05 5.42
CA ILE A 84 -3.05 8.62 5.25
C ILE A 84 -3.09 7.09 5.33
N VAL A 85 -3.87 6.55 6.25
CA VAL A 85 -4.00 5.10 6.46
C VAL A 85 -5.42 4.68 6.11
N LEU A 86 -5.61 4.02 4.95
CA LEU A 86 -6.90 3.48 4.52
C LEU A 86 -6.99 1.99 4.84
N ARG A 87 -7.97 1.60 5.65
CA ARG A 87 -8.11 0.25 6.21
C ARG A 87 -9.41 -0.44 5.78
N TYR A 88 -9.42 -1.76 5.86
CA TYR A 88 -10.58 -2.61 5.57
C TYR A 88 -11.00 -2.57 4.09
N TRP A 89 -10.01 -2.40 3.22
CA TRP A 89 -10.19 -2.50 1.77
C TRP A 89 -9.42 -3.67 1.16
N GLY A 90 -8.73 -4.48 1.95
CA GLY A 90 -8.00 -5.67 1.51
C GLY A 90 -8.85 -6.83 0.95
N PRO A 91 -8.21 -7.96 0.62
CA PRO A 91 -8.84 -9.11 -0.04
C PRO A 91 -10.06 -9.67 0.69
N ALA A 92 -9.95 -9.99 1.97
CA ALA A 92 -11.06 -10.51 2.78
C ALA A 92 -12.06 -9.41 3.17
N ALA A 93 -11.60 -8.16 3.26
CA ALA A 93 -12.42 -7.03 3.65
C ALA A 93 -13.40 -6.61 2.55
N SER A 94 -12.89 -6.26 1.36
CA SER A 94 -13.68 -5.64 0.30
C SER A 94 -13.36 -6.20 -1.09
N GLY A 95 -12.58 -7.28 -1.17
CA GLY A 95 -12.13 -7.85 -2.43
C GLY A 95 -10.98 -7.07 -3.08
N MET A 96 -10.26 -6.25 -2.30
CA MET A 96 -9.11 -5.48 -2.76
C MET A 96 -9.34 -4.61 -4.01
N PRO A 97 -10.37 -3.74 -4.03
CA PRO A 97 -10.66 -2.92 -5.20
C PRO A 97 -9.64 -1.79 -5.34
N GLU A 98 -9.55 -1.23 -6.53
CA GLU A 98 -8.64 -0.12 -6.79
C GLU A 98 -9.29 1.21 -6.41
N VAL A 99 -8.58 2.05 -5.65
CA VAL A 99 -9.14 3.28 -5.08
C VAL A 99 -8.46 4.53 -5.66
N LEU A 100 -8.86 4.93 -6.88
CA LEU A 100 -8.37 6.15 -7.55
C LEU A 100 -8.82 7.44 -6.86
N VAL A 101 -10.05 7.47 -6.34
CA VAL A 101 -10.67 8.72 -5.85
C VAL A 101 -9.88 9.35 -4.71
N ALA A 102 -9.24 8.53 -3.88
CA ALA A 102 -8.45 9.00 -2.74
C ALA A 102 -7.11 9.60 -3.17
N THR A 103 -6.43 8.98 -4.14
CA THR A 103 -5.11 9.45 -4.61
C THR A 103 -5.24 10.69 -5.48
N ALA A 104 -6.28 10.79 -6.31
CA ALA A 104 -6.54 11.95 -7.15
C ALA A 104 -6.80 13.22 -6.33
N ALA A 105 -7.45 13.11 -5.16
CA ALA A 105 -7.69 14.25 -4.28
C ALA A 105 -6.38 14.86 -3.74
N LEU A 106 -5.33 14.05 -3.57
CA LEU A 106 -4.04 14.48 -3.01
C LEU A 106 -3.15 15.18 -4.03
N ALA A 107 -3.53 15.19 -5.32
CA ALA A 107 -2.79 15.82 -6.41
C ALA A 107 -2.94 17.36 -6.43
N VAL A 108 -2.70 17.99 -5.28
CA VAL A 108 -2.66 19.44 -5.12
C VAL A 108 -1.22 19.89 -4.84
N PRO A 109 -0.75 21.03 -5.38
CA PRO A 109 0.63 21.48 -5.25
C PRO A 109 1.12 21.59 -3.79
N GLU A 110 0.22 21.83 -2.85
CA GLU A 110 0.53 21.95 -1.43
C GLU A 110 0.90 20.62 -0.78
N LEU A 111 0.40 19.49 -1.29
CA LEU A 111 0.57 18.15 -0.72
C LEU A 111 1.49 17.25 -1.54
N ASP A 112 1.77 17.60 -2.80
CA ASP A 112 2.61 16.82 -3.71
C ASP A 112 4.00 16.54 -3.11
N GLY A 113 4.36 15.25 -3.02
CA GLY A 113 5.61 14.79 -2.41
C GLY A 113 5.70 14.94 -0.89
N LYS A 114 4.68 15.49 -0.21
CA LYS A 114 4.73 15.86 1.22
C LYS A 114 3.81 15.03 2.11
N VAL A 115 3.04 14.13 1.54
CA VAL A 115 2.19 13.18 2.26
C VAL A 115 2.51 11.76 1.82
N ALA A 116 2.16 10.80 2.67
CA ALA A 116 2.20 9.38 2.32
C ALA A 116 0.80 8.78 2.38
N PHE A 117 0.57 7.73 1.58
CA PHE A 117 -0.65 6.93 1.58
C PHE A 117 -0.30 5.47 1.82
N ILE A 118 -0.94 4.84 2.79
CA ILE A 118 -0.75 3.43 3.14
C ILE A 118 -2.12 2.75 3.17
N SER A 119 -2.22 1.57 2.57
CA SER A 119 -3.45 0.77 2.62
C SER A 119 -3.24 -0.73 2.46
N ASP A 120 -4.20 -1.50 2.97
CA ASP A 120 -4.37 -2.92 2.70
C ASP A 120 -4.99 -3.21 1.31
N THR A 121 -5.36 -2.18 0.55
CA THR A 121 -5.93 -2.28 -0.80
C THR A 121 -4.96 -1.94 -1.93
N ARG A 122 -5.48 -1.71 -3.15
CA ARG A 122 -4.80 -1.21 -4.35
C ARG A 122 -5.19 0.23 -4.65
N VAL A 123 -4.34 0.95 -5.38
CA VAL A 123 -4.62 2.32 -5.85
C VAL A 123 -4.15 2.51 -7.29
N SER A 124 -4.88 3.33 -8.05
CA SER A 124 -4.46 3.81 -9.36
C SER A 124 -3.86 5.20 -9.28
N GLY A 125 -3.03 5.52 -10.26
CA GLY A 125 -2.76 6.90 -10.63
C GLY A 125 -1.29 7.31 -10.57
N VAL A 126 -1.09 8.57 -10.96
CA VAL A 126 0.17 9.29 -10.83
C VAL A 126 0.46 9.42 -9.34
N SER A 127 1.62 8.92 -8.92
CA SER A 127 2.03 8.95 -7.53
C SER A 127 2.43 10.38 -7.17
N HIS A 128 1.76 10.99 -6.20
CA HIS A 128 2.13 12.28 -5.62
C HIS A 128 2.61 12.02 -4.19
N GLY A 129 3.90 11.69 -4.05
CA GLY A 129 4.49 11.20 -2.80
C GLY A 129 4.56 9.67 -2.68
N ALA A 130 4.72 9.18 -1.45
CA ALA A 130 4.88 7.75 -1.15
C ALA A 130 3.53 7.04 -1.14
N ILE A 131 3.38 5.99 -1.93
CA ILE A 131 2.17 5.16 -1.90
C ILE A 131 2.54 3.71 -1.60
N GLY A 132 2.18 3.27 -0.40
CA GLY A 132 2.26 1.89 0.09
C GLY A 132 0.89 1.19 -0.02
N VAL A 133 0.86 0.05 -0.69
CA VAL A 133 -0.35 -0.74 -0.92
C VAL A 133 -0.08 -2.21 -0.65
N HIS A 134 -1.15 -3.01 -0.57
CA HIS A 134 -1.05 -4.44 -0.27
C HIS A 134 -0.49 -4.73 1.13
N CYS A 135 -0.69 -3.82 2.07
CA CYS A 135 -0.25 -4.03 3.44
C CYS A 135 -0.82 -5.33 4.00
N ALA A 136 0.07 -6.25 4.39
CA ALA A 136 -0.27 -7.56 4.88
C ALA A 136 0.31 -7.78 6.30
N PRO A 137 -0.46 -8.41 7.21
CA PRO A 137 -1.86 -8.79 7.08
C PRO A 137 -2.82 -7.59 6.97
N GLU A 138 -3.96 -7.76 6.28
CA GLU A 138 -4.96 -6.69 6.15
C GLU A 138 -5.68 -6.40 7.48
N ALA A 139 -6.37 -5.25 7.57
CA ALA A 139 -7.06 -4.86 8.80
C ALA A 139 -8.18 -5.85 9.18
N ALA A 140 -8.90 -6.41 8.21
CA ALA A 140 -10.05 -7.30 8.45
C ALA A 140 -9.67 -8.64 9.11
N VAL A 141 -8.43 -9.10 8.96
CA VAL A 141 -7.91 -10.30 9.63
C VAL A 141 -7.13 -9.97 10.91
N GLY A 142 -7.19 -8.72 11.35
CA GLY A 142 -6.53 -8.25 12.57
C GLY A 142 -5.04 -7.96 12.38
N GLY A 143 -4.61 -7.58 11.18
CA GLY A 143 -3.25 -7.11 10.93
C GLY A 143 -2.94 -5.78 11.63
N PRO A 144 -1.65 -5.43 11.81
CA PRO A 144 -1.26 -4.25 12.57
C PRO A 144 -1.78 -2.92 12.00
N ILE A 145 -1.98 -2.82 10.68
CA ILE A 145 -2.61 -1.65 10.05
C ILE A 145 -4.01 -1.34 10.62
N GLY A 146 -4.73 -2.36 11.11
CA GLY A 146 -6.00 -2.20 11.81
C GLY A 146 -5.89 -1.49 13.17
N CYS A 147 -4.72 -1.54 13.82
CA CYS A 147 -4.47 -1.02 15.17
C CYS A 147 -4.03 0.45 15.20
N ILE A 148 -3.84 1.06 14.03
CA ILE A 148 -3.35 2.43 13.91
C ILE A 148 -4.48 3.42 14.20
N ASN A 149 -4.16 4.44 14.98
CA ASN A 149 -5.05 5.53 15.35
C ASN A 149 -4.52 6.87 14.83
N ASP A 150 -5.42 7.84 14.70
CA ASP A 150 -5.04 9.22 14.40
C ASP A 150 -3.97 9.70 15.40
N GLY A 151 -2.89 10.28 14.88
CA GLY A 151 -1.81 10.80 15.71
C GLY A 151 -0.61 9.86 15.89
N ASP A 152 -0.74 8.56 15.59
CA ASP A 152 0.42 7.65 15.65
C ASP A 152 1.49 8.06 14.64
N VAL A 153 2.77 7.94 15.00
CA VAL A 153 3.88 8.26 14.10
C VAL A 153 4.25 7.02 13.29
N ILE A 154 4.34 7.17 11.97
CA ILE A 154 4.76 6.12 11.04
C ILE A 154 6.03 6.57 10.32
N THR A 155 7.03 5.69 10.31
CA THR A 155 8.30 5.91 9.63
C THR A 155 8.56 4.79 8.63
N PHE A 156 9.06 5.12 7.44
CA PHE A 156 9.58 4.12 6.51
C PHE A 156 10.85 4.58 5.80
N ASP A 157 11.67 3.60 5.43
CA ASP A 157 12.85 3.74 4.59
C ASP A 157 12.73 2.71 3.47
N LEU A 158 12.41 3.21 2.28
CA LEU A 158 12.06 2.39 1.12
C LEU A 158 13.24 1.63 0.55
N LEU A 159 14.47 2.14 0.71
CA LEU A 159 15.67 1.45 0.23
C LEU A 159 16.18 0.42 1.24
N LYS A 160 15.94 0.64 2.54
CA LYS A 160 16.16 -0.40 3.56
C LYS A 160 15.04 -1.43 3.61
N GLY A 161 13.90 -1.16 2.97
CA GLY A 161 12.73 -2.05 3.00
C GLY A 161 12.09 -2.11 4.39
N THR A 162 12.05 -1.00 5.13
CA THR A 162 11.51 -0.96 6.49
C THR A 162 10.31 -0.03 6.63
N ILE A 163 9.31 -0.46 7.39
CA ILE A 163 8.16 0.36 7.77
C ILE A 163 7.77 0.08 9.23
N GLN A 164 7.60 1.14 10.02
CA GLN A 164 7.31 1.03 11.44
C GLN A 164 6.27 2.05 11.87
N VAL A 165 5.45 1.67 12.85
CA VAL A 165 4.69 2.61 13.68
C VAL A 165 5.39 2.72 15.04
N ASP A 166 5.47 3.93 15.59
CA ASP A 166 6.07 4.22 16.90
C ASP A 166 5.15 3.79 18.05
N LEU A 167 4.93 2.48 18.14
CA LEU A 167 4.16 1.81 19.18
C LEU A 167 4.96 0.61 19.67
N SER A 168 4.90 0.37 20.97
CA SER A 168 5.45 -0.86 21.55
C SER A 168 4.63 -2.08 21.13
N ASP A 169 5.25 -3.26 21.16
CA ASP A 169 4.57 -4.53 20.88
C ASP A 169 3.40 -4.77 21.85
N ASP A 170 3.55 -4.41 23.12
CA ASP A 170 2.49 -4.50 24.14
C ASP A 170 1.29 -3.61 23.79
N GLU A 171 1.55 -2.40 23.29
CA GLU A 171 0.50 -1.48 22.86
C GLU A 171 -0.21 -1.97 21.60
N LEU A 172 0.55 -2.43 20.59
CA LEU A 172 -0.03 -3.04 19.39
C LEU A 172 -0.90 -4.25 19.75
N GLN A 173 -0.43 -5.12 20.64
CA GLN A 173 -1.18 -6.28 21.11
C GLN A 173 -2.45 -5.86 21.86
N SER A 174 -2.35 -4.91 22.80
CA SER A 174 -3.51 -4.39 23.53
C SER A 174 -4.54 -3.77 22.58
N ARG A 175 -4.11 -3.01 21.57
CA ARG A 175 -5.01 -2.42 20.57
C ARG A 175 -5.66 -3.50 19.72
N ARG A 176 -4.90 -4.52 19.32
CA ARG A 176 -5.40 -5.67 18.54
C ARG A 176 -6.50 -6.44 19.28
N GLU A 177 -6.33 -6.66 20.59
CA GLU A 177 -7.35 -7.31 21.43
C GLU A 177 -8.63 -6.49 21.59
N GLN A 178 -8.51 -5.16 21.48
CA GLN A 178 -9.64 -4.23 21.55
C GLN A 178 -10.32 -4.02 20.19
N LEU A 179 -9.75 -4.53 19.09
CA LEU A 179 -10.37 -4.38 17.78
C LEU A 179 -11.72 -5.11 17.74
N PRO A 180 -12.78 -4.44 17.28
CA PRO A 180 -14.05 -5.11 17.08
C PRO A 180 -13.87 -6.21 16.05
N LYS A 181 -14.53 -7.34 16.25
CA LYS A 181 -14.56 -8.40 15.23
C LYS A 181 -15.07 -7.81 13.92
N TRP A 182 -14.23 -7.88 12.89
CA TRP A 182 -14.55 -7.31 11.61
C TRP A 182 -15.85 -7.90 11.04
N ARG A 183 -16.67 -7.02 10.46
CA ARG A 183 -17.88 -7.38 9.72
C ARG A 183 -17.96 -6.50 8.46
N PRO A 184 -18.39 -7.07 7.32
CA PRO A 184 -18.61 -6.26 6.12
C PRO A 184 -19.69 -5.20 6.38
N ARG A 185 -19.51 -4.02 5.80
CA ARG A 185 -20.44 -2.88 5.93
C ARG A 185 -21.86 -3.23 5.47
N ASP A 186 -21.95 -3.98 4.38
CA ASP A 186 -23.21 -4.50 3.83
C ASP A 186 -23.20 -6.03 3.81
N PRO A 187 -24.35 -6.70 4.03
CA PRO A 187 -24.46 -8.15 3.87
C PRO A 187 -24.09 -8.55 2.45
N ARG A 188 -22.89 -9.11 2.27
CA ARG A 188 -22.41 -9.60 0.98
C ARG A 188 -23.14 -10.89 0.61
N ARG A 189 -23.52 -11.01 -0.65
CA ARG A 189 -24.07 -12.25 -1.25
C ARG A 189 -23.42 -12.48 -2.60
N GLY A 190 -23.39 -13.74 -3.04
CA GLY A 190 -22.82 -14.13 -4.32
C GLY A 190 -21.29 -14.02 -4.34
N TYR A 191 -20.73 -13.84 -5.54
CA TYR A 191 -19.31 -14.01 -5.80
C TYR A 191 -18.37 -13.25 -4.86
N LEU A 192 -18.65 -11.99 -4.54
CA LEU A 192 -17.77 -11.21 -3.65
C LEU A 192 -17.72 -11.80 -2.23
N SER A 193 -18.82 -12.37 -1.74
CA SER A 193 -18.85 -13.06 -0.45
C SER A 193 -17.95 -14.29 -0.48
N ASP A 194 -18.05 -15.08 -1.55
CA ASP A 194 -17.26 -16.31 -1.72
C ASP A 194 -15.77 -15.97 -1.88
N PHE A 195 -15.44 -14.99 -2.72
CA PHE A 195 -14.06 -14.52 -2.90
C PHE A 195 -13.45 -14.06 -1.57
N CYS A 196 -14.12 -13.17 -0.84
CA CYS A 196 -13.60 -12.64 0.41
C CYS A 196 -13.48 -13.71 1.52
N ALA A 197 -14.26 -14.79 1.44
CA ALA A 197 -14.19 -15.90 2.39
C ALA A 197 -13.11 -16.94 2.03
N THR A 198 -12.60 -16.93 0.79
CA THR A 198 -11.73 -17.99 0.26
C THR A 198 -10.42 -17.46 -0.33
N THR A 199 -10.19 -16.16 -0.33
CA THR A 199 -8.97 -15.53 -0.84
C THR A 199 -7.87 -15.54 0.23
N ALA A 200 -6.65 -15.82 -0.19
CA ALA A 200 -5.46 -15.62 0.61
C ALA A 200 -5.09 -14.13 0.70
N GLN A 201 -4.22 -13.78 1.63
CA GLN A 201 -3.74 -12.41 1.80
C GLN A 201 -2.91 -11.92 0.59
N ALA A 202 -2.68 -10.61 0.51
CA ALA A 202 -2.06 -9.97 -0.65
C ALA A 202 -0.61 -10.41 -0.90
N ASN A 203 0.15 -10.71 0.16
CA ASN A 203 1.51 -11.29 0.10
C ASN A 203 1.55 -12.66 -0.59
N HIS A 204 0.41 -13.36 -0.66
CA HIS A 204 0.24 -14.61 -1.38
C HIS A 204 -0.42 -14.44 -2.77
N GLY A 205 -0.59 -13.20 -3.24
CA GLY A 205 -1.15 -12.91 -4.56
C GLY A 205 -2.67 -13.03 -4.65
N CYS A 206 -3.39 -13.01 -3.52
CA CYS A 206 -4.86 -13.09 -3.46
C CYS A 206 -5.46 -14.33 -4.15
N VAL A 207 -4.68 -15.41 -4.26
CA VAL A 207 -5.15 -16.69 -4.80
C VAL A 207 -6.18 -17.34 -3.87
N SER A 208 -6.82 -18.41 -4.30
CA SER A 208 -7.67 -19.20 -3.39
C SER A 208 -6.82 -19.81 -2.27
N SER A 209 -7.26 -19.66 -1.01
CA SER A 209 -6.60 -20.25 0.17
C SER A 209 -6.51 -21.77 0.09
N ALA A 210 -7.40 -22.42 -0.67
CA ALA A 210 -7.34 -23.86 -0.94
C ALA A 210 -6.06 -24.28 -1.70
N LEU A 211 -5.37 -23.35 -2.38
CA LEU A 211 -4.08 -23.60 -3.03
C LEU A 211 -2.90 -23.42 -2.06
N LEU A 212 -3.15 -22.96 -0.83
CA LEU A 212 -2.15 -22.63 0.18
C LEU A 212 -2.52 -23.24 1.55
N PRO A 213 -2.55 -24.58 1.65
CA PRO A 213 -2.98 -25.28 2.87
C PRO A 213 -2.12 -25.00 4.11
N GLU A 214 -0.93 -24.40 3.94
CA GLU A 214 -0.03 -24.01 5.04
C GLU A 214 -0.29 -22.58 5.57
N THR A 215 -1.30 -21.88 5.04
CA THR A 215 -1.59 -20.46 5.36
C THR A 215 -2.85 -20.25 6.21
N GLU A 216 -3.48 -21.34 6.68
CA GLU A 216 -4.60 -21.32 7.64
C GLU A 216 -4.16 -21.14 9.10
#